data_AF-A0A1W9W3E0-F1
#
_entry.id   AF-A0A1W9W3E0-F1
#
_cell.length_a   1.000
_cell.length_b   1.000
_cell.length_c   1.000
_cell.angle_alpha   90.00
_cell.angle_beta   90.00
_cell.angle_gamma   90.00
#
_symmetry.space_group_name_H-M   'P 1'
#
loop_
_entity.id
_entity.type
_entity.pdbx_description
1 polymer ?
#
loop_
_entity_poly.entity_id
_entity_poly.type
_entity_poly.pdbx_seq_one_letter_code
_entity_poly.pdbx_strand_id
1 'polypeptide(L)'
;MSLFGFKEKRKITELNILIDDLQKEIIKNKTKNDELIKIIQEKDIKIKKTSKSPHDRQFEKITLEFDKIKKQSIDMKILNENLKSENIKLIAENNEKTEKIMGIQKIADNLREENKALKQSEKPKIITGEAKYRVLIKDFYSARKHDEFKKYCEKLGYVYVSELENLNFEKLTEGGISKTKINNAKNEYINFKNGEFNFDMKEYLVYGHRVSKIFFRYRSFVSCMAEKGIEFLYQLENFDFETLEGKNFTPIQINKIKKKIIEYNKLRKK
;
A
#
# COMPACT_ATOMS: atom_id res chain seq x y z
N MET A 1 -59.74 111.94 28.46
CA MET A 1 -59.88 112.73 27.22
C MET A 1 -59.74 111.78 26.03
N SER A 2 -60.83 111.55 25.30
CA SER A 2 -60.87 110.67 24.13
C SER A 2 -60.78 111.53 22.88
N LEU A 3 -59.63 111.52 22.21
CA LEU A 3 -59.21 112.41 21.11
C LEU A 3 -59.97 112.27 19.77
N PHE A 4 -61.06 111.50 19.71
CA PHE A 4 -61.87 111.31 18.49
C PHE A 4 -63.37 111.38 18.77
N GLY A 5 -64.10 112.13 17.93
CA GLY A 5 -65.54 112.30 17.96
C GLY A 5 -66.30 111.07 17.46
N PHE A 6 -67.58 110.98 17.80
CA PHE A 6 -68.42 109.78 17.56
C PHE A 6 -68.44 109.31 16.08
N LYS A 7 -68.32 110.24 15.12
CA LYS A 7 -68.27 109.94 13.67
C LYS A 7 -66.94 109.31 13.25
N GLU A 8 -65.80 109.75 13.79
CA GLU A 8 -64.50 109.14 13.48
C GLU A 8 -64.41 107.72 14.01
N LYS A 9 -64.90 107.46 15.23
CA LYS A 9 -64.90 106.10 15.81
C LYS A 9 -65.71 105.11 14.95
N ARG A 10 -66.86 105.54 14.41
CA ARG A 10 -67.69 104.69 13.54
C ARG A 10 -66.98 104.32 12.23
N LYS A 11 -66.32 105.28 11.59
CA LYS A 11 -65.50 105.04 10.39
C LYS A 11 -64.32 104.11 10.67
N ILE A 12 -63.66 104.26 11.81
CA ILE A 12 -62.57 103.36 12.22
C ILE A 12 -63.10 101.93 12.40
N THR A 13 -64.28 101.76 13.02
CA THR A 13 -64.91 100.44 13.14
C THR A 13 -65.25 99.83 11.78
N GLU A 14 -65.83 100.61 10.85
CA GLU A 14 -66.14 100.15 9.49
C GLU A 14 -64.87 99.77 8.71
N LEU A 15 -63.80 100.54 8.83
CA LEU A 15 -62.50 100.23 8.22
C LEU A 15 -61.87 98.97 8.82
N ASN A 16 -61.97 98.76 10.13
CA ASN A 16 -61.45 97.55 10.78
C ASN A 16 -62.22 96.30 10.32
N ILE A 17 -63.54 96.39 10.15
CA ILE A 17 -64.34 95.28 9.59
C ILE A 17 -63.88 94.95 8.17
N LEU A 18 -63.67 95.98 7.33
CA LEU A 18 -63.18 95.78 5.97
C LEU A 18 -61.76 95.16 5.94
N ILE A 19 -60.87 95.61 6.83
CA ILE A 19 -59.52 95.05 6.97
C ILE A 19 -59.59 93.58 7.38
N ASP A 20 -60.43 93.22 8.36
CA ASP A 20 -60.60 91.84 8.81
C ASP A 20 -61.15 90.94 7.69
N ASP A 21 -62.10 91.44 6.91
CA ASP A 21 -62.67 90.69 5.79
C ASP A 21 -61.66 90.50 4.65
N LEU A 22 -60.87 91.53 4.34
CA LEU A 22 -59.75 91.42 3.40
C LEU A 22 -58.67 90.46 3.90
N GLN A 23 -58.35 90.45 5.19
CA GLN A 23 -57.39 89.50 5.77
C GLN A 23 -57.89 88.07 5.67
N LYS A 24 -59.18 87.81 5.96
CA LYS A 24 -59.79 86.49 5.76
C LYS A 24 -59.71 86.05 4.31
N GLU A 25 -59.95 86.95 3.37
CA GLU A 25 -59.88 86.66 1.95
C GLU A 25 -58.43 86.35 1.50
N ILE A 26 -57.44 87.10 1.98
CA ILE A 26 -56.02 86.83 1.74
C ILE A 26 -55.64 85.45 2.26
N ILE A 27 -56.05 85.09 3.49
CA ILE A 27 -55.76 83.77 4.07
C ILE A 27 -56.40 82.67 3.22
N LYS A 28 -57.67 82.84 2.83
CA LYS A 28 -58.39 81.88 1.97
C LYS A 28 -57.74 81.72 0.59
N ASN A 29 -57.22 82.79 0.01
CA ASN A 29 -56.51 82.71 -1.26
C ASN A 29 -55.14 82.06 -1.11
N LYS A 30 -54.45 82.29 0.01
CA LYS A 30 -53.17 81.64 0.30
C LYS A 30 -53.33 80.13 0.49
N THR A 31 -54.33 79.69 1.23
CA THR A 31 -54.61 78.24 1.40
C THR A 31 -54.95 77.57 0.07
N LYS A 32 -55.78 78.21 -0.76
CA LYS A 32 -56.06 77.73 -2.12
C LYS A 32 -54.80 77.66 -2.99
N ASN A 33 -53.91 78.63 -2.87
CA ASN A 33 -52.65 78.64 -3.62
C ASN A 33 -51.73 77.49 -3.19
N ASP A 34 -51.64 77.22 -1.88
CA ASP A 34 -50.85 76.10 -1.36
C ASP A 34 -51.41 74.73 -1.81
N GLU A 35 -52.75 74.60 -1.86
CA GLU A 35 -53.42 73.42 -2.42
C GLU A 35 -53.11 73.24 -3.91
N LEU A 36 -53.17 74.32 -4.69
CA LEU A 36 -52.84 74.29 -6.12
C LEU A 36 -51.38 73.89 -6.36
N ILE A 37 -50.43 74.39 -5.56
CA ILE A 37 -49.01 74.02 -5.66
C ILE A 37 -48.82 72.51 -5.44
N LYS A 38 -49.47 71.92 -4.44
CA LYS A 38 -49.40 70.46 -4.20
C LYS A 38 -49.94 69.67 -5.39
N ILE A 39 -51.09 70.10 -5.94
CA ILE A 39 -51.70 69.45 -7.11
C ILE A 39 -50.75 69.50 -8.32
N ILE A 40 -50.10 70.64 -8.56
CA ILE A 40 -49.12 70.79 -9.66
C ILE A 40 -47.96 69.80 -9.48
N GLN A 41 -47.38 69.72 -8.29
CA GLN A 41 -46.26 68.80 -8.03
C GLN A 41 -46.63 67.33 -8.25
N GLU A 42 -47.81 66.90 -7.79
CA GLU A 42 -48.29 65.53 -8.03
C GLU A 42 -48.52 65.24 -9.51
N LYS A 43 -49.04 66.22 -10.26
CA LYS A 43 -49.27 66.10 -11.70
C LYS A 43 -47.95 66.05 -12.46
N ASP A 44 -46.94 66.83 -12.09
CA ASP A 44 -45.60 66.79 -12.69
C ASP A 44 -44.92 65.43 -12.48
N ILE A 45 -45.06 64.84 -11.30
CA ILE A 45 -44.54 63.49 -11.01
C ILE A 45 -45.24 62.45 -11.90
N LYS A 46 -46.56 62.55 -12.06
CA LYS A 46 -47.32 61.65 -12.94
C LYS A 46 -46.92 61.85 -14.40
N ILE A 47 -46.80 63.09 -14.86
CA ILE A 47 -46.35 63.42 -16.22
C ILE A 47 -44.97 62.83 -16.48
N LYS A 48 -43.98 62.98 -15.58
CA LYS A 48 -42.65 62.36 -15.74
C LYS A 48 -42.68 60.83 -15.85
N LYS A 49 -43.62 60.18 -15.14
CA LYS A 49 -43.78 58.72 -15.20
C LYS A 49 -44.46 58.27 -16.51
N THR A 50 -45.41 59.05 -17.02
CA THR A 50 -46.14 58.76 -18.26
C THR A 50 -45.46 59.30 -19.52
N SER A 51 -44.55 60.27 -19.39
CA SER A 51 -43.79 60.89 -20.49
C SER A 51 -42.63 60.02 -20.97
N LYS A 52 -42.18 59.07 -20.14
CA LYS A 52 -41.29 58.00 -20.61
C LYS A 52 -42.10 57.13 -21.56
N SER A 53 -41.76 57.21 -22.84
CA SER A 53 -42.40 56.43 -23.89
C SER A 53 -42.31 54.94 -23.55
N PRO A 54 -43.31 54.11 -23.91
CA PRO A 54 -43.18 52.66 -23.86
C PRO A 54 -41.88 52.16 -24.52
N HIS A 55 -41.41 52.87 -25.56
CA HIS A 55 -40.14 52.61 -26.21
C HIS A 55 -38.93 52.87 -25.31
N ASP A 56 -38.91 53.96 -24.53
CA ASP A 56 -37.79 54.26 -23.61
C ASP A 56 -37.64 53.16 -22.55
N ARG A 57 -38.77 52.65 -22.04
CA ARG A 57 -38.77 51.53 -21.08
C ARG A 57 -38.29 50.23 -21.71
N GLN A 58 -38.59 50.01 -22.99
CA GLN A 58 -38.06 48.85 -23.73
C GLN A 58 -36.56 48.99 -23.98
N PHE A 59 -36.08 50.17 -24.36
CA PHE A 59 -34.65 50.45 -24.53
C PHE A 59 -33.86 50.24 -23.24
N GLU A 60 -34.39 50.67 -22.09
CA GLU A 60 -33.74 50.48 -20.78
C GLU A 60 -33.63 48.98 -20.43
N LYS A 61 -34.68 48.18 -20.71
CA LYS A 61 -34.64 46.72 -20.54
C LYS A 61 -33.63 46.05 -21.47
N ILE A 62 -33.63 46.43 -22.76
CA ILE A 62 -32.69 45.90 -23.76
C ILE A 62 -31.26 46.22 -23.35
N THR A 63 -31.00 47.42 -22.84
CA THR A 63 -29.66 47.83 -22.38
C THR A 63 -29.19 46.97 -21.20
N LEU A 64 -30.05 46.73 -20.21
CA LEU A 64 -29.73 45.86 -19.08
C LEU A 64 -29.49 44.40 -19.50
N GLU A 65 -30.26 43.89 -20.47
CA GLU A 65 -30.02 42.55 -21.03
C GLU A 65 -28.72 42.50 -21.82
N PHE A 66 -28.41 43.54 -22.59
CA PHE A 66 -27.16 43.63 -23.35
C PHE A 66 -25.94 43.62 -22.41
N ASP A 67 -25.98 44.38 -21.31
CA ASP A 67 -24.90 44.39 -20.32
C ASP A 67 -24.74 43.02 -19.64
N LYS A 68 -25.84 42.32 -19.34
CA LYS A 68 -25.81 40.94 -18.82
C LYS A 68 -25.16 39.98 -19.81
N ILE A 69 -25.58 40.02 -21.07
CA ILE A 69 -25.02 39.16 -22.13
C ILE A 69 -23.53 39.46 -22.34
N LYS A 70 -23.16 40.74 -22.33
CA LYS A 70 -21.76 41.16 -22.46
C LYS A 70 -20.90 40.62 -21.32
N LYS A 71 -21.39 40.68 -20.07
CA LYS A 71 -20.70 40.11 -18.92
C LYS A 71 -20.56 38.59 -19.05
N GLN A 72 -21.64 37.89 -19.38
CA GLN A 72 -21.62 36.43 -19.60
C GLN A 72 -20.66 36.03 -20.73
N SER A 73 -20.56 36.82 -21.80
CA SER A 73 -19.62 36.59 -22.89
C SER A 73 -18.17 36.68 -22.45
N ILE A 74 -17.85 37.64 -21.57
CA ILE A 74 -16.52 37.78 -20.99
C ILE A 74 -16.20 36.59 -20.08
N ASP A 75 -17.13 36.23 -19.19
CA ASP A 75 -16.96 35.09 -18.27
C ASP A 75 -16.74 33.77 -19.05
N MET A 76 -17.49 33.57 -20.14
CA MET A 76 -17.33 32.42 -21.04
C MET A 76 -15.98 32.40 -21.74
N LYS A 77 -15.44 33.55 -22.14
CA LYS A 77 -14.09 33.63 -22.73
C LYS A 77 -13.02 33.21 -21.72
N ILE A 78 -13.08 33.74 -20.50
CA ILE A 78 -12.14 33.40 -19.42
C ILE A 78 -12.21 31.90 -19.11
N LEU A 79 -13.42 31.34 -19.00
CA LEU A 79 -13.61 29.91 -18.76
C LEU A 79 -13.01 29.06 -19.89
N ASN A 80 -13.20 29.46 -21.14
CA ASN A 80 -12.65 28.74 -22.29
C ASN A 80 -11.11 28.78 -22.33
N GLU A 81 -10.49 29.90 -21.98
CA GLU A 81 -9.04 30.01 -21.86
C GLU A 81 -8.50 29.13 -20.74
N ASN A 82 -9.17 29.10 -19.58
CA ASN A 82 -8.83 28.23 -18.46
C ASN A 82 -8.91 26.75 -18.87
N LEU A 83 -10.00 26.33 -19.51
CA LEU A 83 -10.18 24.96 -20.00
C LEU A 83 -9.10 24.54 -21.00
N LYS A 84 -8.71 25.44 -21.92
CA LYS A 84 -7.60 25.17 -22.86
C LYS A 84 -6.28 24.94 -22.11
N SER A 85 -5.99 25.79 -21.12
CA SER A 85 -4.77 25.66 -20.32
C SER A 85 -4.73 24.37 -19.50
N GLU A 86 -5.86 23.97 -18.94
CA GLU A 86 -6.00 22.74 -18.15
C GLU A 86 -5.89 21.50 -19.03
N ASN A 87 -6.46 21.53 -20.24
CA ASN A 87 -6.35 20.44 -21.20
C ASN A 87 -4.90 20.22 -21.64
N ILE A 88 -4.13 21.29 -21.87
CA ILE A 88 -2.68 21.19 -22.18
C ILE A 88 -1.92 20.51 -21.03
N LYS A 89 -2.22 20.87 -19.77
CA LYS A 89 -1.60 20.24 -18.59
C LYS A 89 -1.93 18.76 -18.51
N LEU A 90 -3.20 18.38 -18.70
CA LEU A 90 -3.64 16.98 -18.69
C LEU A 90 -2.96 16.14 -19.79
N ILE A 91 -2.76 16.70 -20.98
CA ILE A 91 -2.04 16.04 -22.07
C ILE A 91 -0.58 15.78 -21.65
N ALA A 92 0.09 16.77 -21.06
CA ALA A 92 1.47 16.62 -20.58
C ALA A 92 1.59 15.56 -19.48
N GLU A 93 0.71 15.58 -18.48
CA GLU A 93 0.68 14.58 -17.40
C GLU A 93 0.41 13.17 -17.93
N ASN A 94 -0.49 13.02 -18.91
CA ASN A 94 -0.78 11.73 -19.52
C ASN A 94 0.39 11.18 -20.33
N ASN A 95 1.14 12.04 -21.02
CA ASN A 95 2.35 11.63 -21.73
C ASN A 95 3.41 11.13 -20.74
N GLU A 96 3.64 11.84 -19.63
CA GLU A 96 4.58 11.41 -18.59
C GLU A 96 4.18 10.07 -17.95
N LYS A 97 2.88 9.86 -17.68
CA LYS A 97 2.36 8.57 -17.19
C LYS A 97 2.59 7.45 -18.20
N THR A 98 2.37 7.72 -19.49
CA THR A 98 2.60 6.75 -20.57
C THR A 98 4.05 6.30 -20.63
N GLU A 99 5.01 7.23 -20.54
CA GLU A 99 6.44 6.90 -20.52
C GLU A 99 6.82 6.05 -19.31
N LYS A 100 6.29 6.37 -18.12
CA LYS A 100 6.51 5.57 -16.90
C LYS A 100 5.95 4.15 -17.06
N ILE A 101 4.76 3.99 -17.64
CA ILE A 101 4.15 2.68 -17.90
C ILE A 101 5.01 1.86 -18.87
N MET A 102 5.51 2.48 -19.95
CA MET A 102 6.41 1.81 -20.89
C MET A 102 7.72 1.36 -20.24
N GLY A 103 8.29 2.16 -19.35
CA GLY A 103 9.48 1.79 -18.56
C GLY A 103 9.22 0.57 -17.67
N ILE A 104 8.09 0.55 -16.96
CA ILE A 104 7.68 -0.57 -16.10
C ILE A 104 7.46 -1.84 -16.93
N GLN A 105 6.83 -1.74 -18.11
CA GLN A 105 6.61 -2.89 -19.00
C GLN A 105 7.94 -3.52 -19.44
N LYS A 106 8.93 -2.72 -19.86
CA LYS A 106 10.27 -3.23 -20.20
C LYS A 106 10.92 -3.99 -19.05
N ILE A 107 10.83 -3.45 -17.83
CA ILE A 107 11.36 -4.12 -16.63
C ILE A 107 10.62 -5.43 -16.36
N ALA A 108 9.29 -5.43 -16.47
CA ALA A 108 8.48 -6.62 -16.25
C ALA A 108 8.78 -7.73 -17.27
N ASP A 109 9.00 -7.38 -18.53
CA ASP A 109 9.35 -8.34 -19.58
C ASP A 109 10.76 -8.91 -19.37
N ASN A 110 11.75 -8.07 -19.03
CA ASN A 110 13.08 -8.53 -18.65
C ASN A 110 13.03 -9.50 -17.46
N LEU A 111 12.28 -9.17 -16.40
CA LEU A 111 12.11 -10.04 -15.24
C LEU A 111 11.39 -11.34 -15.60
N ARG A 112 10.45 -11.31 -16.55
CA ARG A 112 9.78 -12.54 -17.04
C ARG A 112 10.74 -13.43 -17.82
N GLU A 113 11.60 -12.83 -18.64
CA GLU A 113 12.64 -13.57 -19.37
C GLU A 113 13.69 -14.14 -18.43
N GLU A 114 14.17 -13.36 -17.46
CA GLU A 114 15.07 -13.83 -16.41
C GLU A 114 14.44 -14.95 -15.58
N ASN A 115 13.17 -14.82 -15.18
CA ASN A 115 12.46 -15.89 -14.48
C ASN A 115 12.26 -17.14 -15.34
N LYS A 116 12.04 -16.99 -16.65
CA LYS A 116 11.98 -18.14 -17.58
C LYS A 116 13.34 -18.82 -17.70
N ALA A 117 14.42 -18.05 -17.81
CA ALA A 117 15.78 -18.56 -17.84
C ALA A 117 16.15 -19.26 -16.51
N LEU A 118 15.77 -18.67 -15.36
CA LEU A 118 15.97 -19.25 -14.04
C LEU A 118 15.18 -20.56 -13.89
N LYS A 119 13.91 -20.61 -14.29
CA LYS A 119 13.11 -21.85 -14.30
C LYS A 119 13.65 -22.93 -15.24
N GLN A 120 14.28 -22.53 -16.36
CA GLN A 120 14.98 -23.46 -17.24
C GLN A 120 16.33 -23.92 -16.66
N SER A 121 16.98 -23.06 -15.87
CA SER A 121 18.23 -23.36 -15.15
C SER A 121 18.01 -24.15 -13.84
N GLU A 122 16.80 -24.10 -13.28
CA GLU A 122 16.33 -24.92 -12.16
C GLU A 122 15.74 -26.24 -12.67
N LYS A 123 16.53 -26.99 -13.43
CA LYS A 123 16.53 -28.42 -13.13
C LYS A 123 17.28 -28.55 -11.80
N PRO A 124 16.73 -29.25 -10.79
CA PRO A 124 17.43 -29.43 -9.52
C PRO A 124 18.85 -29.89 -9.84
N LYS A 125 19.88 -29.34 -9.15
CA LYS A 125 21.25 -29.86 -9.18
C LYS A 125 21.13 -31.37 -9.24
N ILE A 126 21.40 -31.94 -10.40
CA ILE A 126 21.00 -33.31 -10.66
C ILE A 126 21.74 -34.12 -9.62
N ILE A 127 20.99 -34.79 -8.73
CA ILE A 127 21.56 -35.72 -7.76
C ILE A 127 21.89 -36.98 -8.58
N THR A 128 22.88 -36.87 -9.46
CA THR A 128 23.45 -37.95 -10.27
C THR A 128 24.63 -38.49 -9.52
N GLY A 129 24.37 -39.45 -8.64
CA GLY A 129 25.42 -40.17 -7.96
C GLY A 129 24.84 -41.39 -7.27
N GLU A 130 25.59 -42.48 -7.28
CA GLU A 130 25.26 -43.65 -6.48
C GLU A 130 25.24 -43.27 -4.99
N ALA A 131 24.34 -43.88 -4.22
CA ALA A 131 24.22 -43.60 -2.80
C ALA A 131 25.46 -44.12 -2.05
N LYS A 132 26.39 -43.21 -1.70
CA LYS A 132 27.65 -43.46 -0.98
C LYS A 132 27.48 -43.60 0.53
N TYR A 133 26.37 -43.12 1.08
CA TYR A 133 26.12 -43.12 2.53
C TYR A 133 24.97 -44.05 2.94
N ARG A 134 25.13 -44.70 4.09
CA ARG A 134 24.12 -45.47 4.81
C ARG A 134 23.38 -44.55 5.77
N VAL A 135 22.15 -44.91 6.12
CA VAL A 135 21.29 -44.11 6.97
C VAL A 135 21.24 -44.71 8.35
N LEU A 136 21.56 -43.92 9.38
CA LEU A 136 21.42 -44.37 10.75
C LEU A 136 19.97 -44.22 11.21
N ILE A 137 19.48 -45.20 11.98
CA ILE A 137 18.13 -45.19 12.55
C ILE A 137 17.91 -43.92 13.39
N LYS A 138 18.92 -43.51 14.16
CA LYS A 138 18.87 -42.29 14.99
C LYS A 138 18.72 -41.00 14.18
N ASP A 139 19.30 -40.95 12.98
CA ASP A 139 19.30 -39.76 12.12
C ASP A 139 18.01 -39.69 11.31
N PHE A 140 17.52 -40.85 10.85
CA PHE A 140 16.26 -40.98 10.13
C PHE A 140 15.05 -40.68 11.03
N TYR A 141 14.96 -41.36 12.17
CA TYR A 141 13.90 -41.16 13.16
C TYR A 141 14.24 -40.05 14.17
N SER A 142 14.69 -38.90 13.68
CA SER A 142 15.19 -37.81 14.55
C SER A 142 14.11 -37.20 15.45
N ALA A 143 12.83 -37.25 15.05
CA ALA A 143 11.73 -36.67 15.82
C ALA A 143 11.45 -37.42 17.14
N ARG A 144 11.11 -36.67 18.20
CA ARG A 144 10.82 -37.20 19.55
C ARG A 144 9.75 -38.29 19.57
N LYS A 145 8.77 -38.22 18.66
CA LYS A 145 7.69 -39.22 18.54
C LYS A 145 8.20 -40.65 18.27
N HIS A 146 9.45 -40.80 17.82
CA HIS A 146 10.10 -42.10 17.57
C HIS A 146 11.12 -42.49 18.63
N ASP A 147 11.24 -41.79 19.75
CA ASP A 147 12.27 -42.08 20.76
C ASP A 147 12.15 -43.50 21.35
N GLU A 148 10.93 -43.99 21.57
CA GLU A 148 10.68 -45.37 22.01
C GLU A 148 11.09 -46.39 20.96
N PHE A 149 10.78 -46.12 19.68
CA PHE A 149 11.17 -46.98 18.56
C PHE A 149 12.70 -47.05 18.42
N LYS A 150 13.38 -45.91 18.49
CA LYS A 150 14.86 -45.85 18.46
C LYS A 150 15.49 -46.68 19.58
N LYS A 151 15.02 -46.51 20.82
CA LYS A 151 15.51 -47.28 21.97
C LYS A 151 15.31 -48.78 21.79
N TYR A 152 14.19 -49.18 21.18
CA TYR A 152 13.92 -50.58 20.90
C TYR A 152 14.85 -51.13 19.81
N CYS A 153 15.04 -50.41 18.71
CA CYS A 153 16.01 -50.76 17.67
C CYS A 153 17.42 -50.92 18.23
N GLU A 154 17.83 -50.00 19.10
CA GLU A 154 19.13 -50.04 19.79
C GLU A 154 19.29 -51.29 20.67
N LYS A 155 18.25 -51.69 21.41
CA LYS A 155 18.24 -52.94 22.20
C LYS A 155 18.40 -54.19 21.34
N LEU A 156 17.86 -54.19 20.14
CA LEU A 156 18.00 -55.29 19.18
C LEU A 156 19.30 -55.23 18.37
N GLY A 157 20.13 -54.21 18.59
CA GLY A 157 21.40 -54.03 17.88
C GLY A 157 21.25 -53.45 16.48
N TYR A 158 20.08 -52.93 16.11
CA TYR A 158 19.88 -52.27 14.81
C TYR A 158 20.48 -50.86 14.83
N VAL A 159 21.37 -50.59 13.87
CA VAL A 159 22.07 -49.32 13.73
C VAL A 159 21.63 -48.59 12.46
N TYR A 160 21.38 -49.34 11.37
CA TYR A 160 21.08 -48.80 10.05
C TYR A 160 19.61 -49.03 9.65
N VAL A 161 19.02 -48.08 8.93
CA VAL A 161 17.63 -48.18 8.47
C VAL A 161 17.42 -49.38 7.54
N SER A 162 18.43 -49.76 6.76
CA SER A 162 18.39 -50.95 5.89
C SER A 162 18.21 -52.26 6.66
N GLU A 163 18.64 -52.33 7.92
CA GLU A 163 18.51 -53.54 8.74
C GLU A 163 17.08 -53.77 9.22
N LEU A 164 16.22 -52.73 9.15
CA LEU A 164 14.80 -52.82 9.50
C LEU A 164 13.99 -53.66 8.51
N GLU A 165 14.56 -54.06 7.37
CA GLU A 165 13.91 -55.00 6.44
C GLU A 165 13.58 -56.33 7.12
N ASN A 166 14.41 -56.75 8.06
CA ASN A 166 14.22 -57.98 8.82
C ASN A 166 13.41 -57.78 10.11
N LEU A 167 12.97 -56.55 10.40
CA LEU A 167 12.23 -56.25 11.62
C LEU A 167 10.74 -56.58 11.45
N ASN A 168 10.22 -57.45 12.31
CA ASN A 168 8.78 -57.63 12.43
C ASN A 168 8.17 -56.52 13.30
N PHE A 169 7.57 -55.51 12.63
CA PHE A 169 6.94 -54.37 13.29
C PHE A 169 5.76 -54.75 14.20
N GLU A 170 5.10 -55.89 13.98
CA GLU A 170 3.93 -56.30 14.77
C GLU A 170 4.34 -56.82 16.15
N LYS A 171 5.49 -57.52 16.22
CA LYS A 171 6.08 -57.99 17.49
C LYS A 171 6.57 -56.85 18.39
N LEU A 172 6.66 -55.62 17.87
CA LEU A 172 7.00 -54.44 18.68
C LEU A 172 5.92 -54.11 19.72
N THR A 173 4.69 -54.56 19.51
CA THR A 173 3.60 -54.37 20.48
C THR A 173 3.85 -55.17 21.78
N GLU A 174 4.47 -56.34 21.66
CA GLU A 174 4.90 -57.19 22.80
C GLU A 174 6.01 -56.52 23.61
N GLY A 175 6.80 -55.65 22.96
CA GLY A 175 7.87 -54.83 23.58
C GLY A 175 7.39 -53.54 24.26
N GLY A 176 6.08 -53.32 24.38
CA GLY A 176 5.49 -52.18 25.09
C GLY A 176 5.36 -50.88 24.28
N ILE A 177 5.54 -50.91 22.96
CA ILE A 177 5.33 -49.75 22.08
C ILE A 177 3.86 -49.70 21.64
N SER A 178 3.23 -48.53 21.71
CA SER A 178 1.83 -48.38 21.26
C SER A 178 1.68 -48.60 19.75
N LYS A 179 0.54 -49.18 19.35
CA LYS A 179 0.21 -49.45 17.94
C LYS A 179 0.35 -48.20 17.05
N THR A 180 -0.06 -47.03 17.55
CA THR A 180 0.05 -45.76 16.82
C THR A 180 1.51 -45.37 16.54
N LYS A 181 2.42 -45.55 17.50
CA LYS A 181 3.84 -45.24 17.33
C LYS A 181 4.52 -46.21 16.36
N ILE A 182 4.13 -47.49 16.41
CA ILE A 182 4.58 -48.52 15.45
C ILE A 182 4.13 -48.16 14.04
N ASN A 183 2.86 -47.82 13.84
CA ASN A 183 2.33 -47.44 12.53
C ASN A 183 3.05 -46.22 11.96
N ASN A 184 3.34 -45.21 12.79
CA ASN A 184 4.10 -44.04 12.36
C ASN A 184 5.52 -44.41 11.90
N ALA A 185 6.25 -45.23 12.67
CA ALA A 185 7.59 -45.67 12.30
C ALA A 185 7.59 -46.55 11.04
N LYS A 186 6.60 -47.45 10.93
CA LYS A 186 6.40 -48.35 9.78
C LYS A 186 6.11 -47.58 8.50
N ASN A 187 5.21 -46.60 8.54
CA ASN A 187 4.89 -45.77 7.36
C ASN A 187 6.12 -45.01 6.86
N GLU A 188 6.90 -44.43 7.77
CA GLU A 188 8.12 -43.71 7.41
C GLU A 188 9.20 -44.64 6.83
N TYR A 189 9.30 -45.88 7.32
CA TYR A 189 10.14 -46.92 6.73
C TYR A 189 9.66 -47.34 5.33
N ILE A 190 8.34 -47.48 5.12
CA ILE A 190 7.77 -47.82 3.80
C ILE A 190 8.12 -46.73 2.79
N ASN A 191 7.97 -45.46 3.15
CA ASN A 191 8.36 -44.34 2.28
C ASN A 191 9.85 -44.40 1.94
N PHE A 192 10.70 -44.75 2.92
CA PHE A 192 12.12 -44.98 2.70
C PHE A 192 12.39 -46.11 1.70
N LYS A 193 11.70 -47.26 1.84
CA LYS A 193 11.83 -48.40 0.93
C LYS A 193 11.36 -48.08 -0.49
N ASN A 194 10.31 -47.28 -0.61
CA ASN A 194 9.75 -46.85 -1.90
C ASN A 194 10.59 -45.76 -2.59
N GLY A 195 11.66 -45.26 -1.97
CA GLY A 195 12.50 -44.19 -2.52
C GLY A 195 11.87 -42.81 -2.46
N GLU A 196 10.80 -42.64 -1.67
CA GLU A 196 10.08 -41.38 -1.46
C GLU A 196 10.81 -40.51 -0.45
N PHE A 197 12.05 -40.15 -0.79
CA PHE A 197 12.91 -39.32 0.04
C PHE A 197 12.57 -37.83 -0.14
N ASN A 198 12.62 -37.08 0.97
CA ASN A 198 12.75 -35.63 0.88
C ASN A 198 14.10 -35.26 0.23
N PHE A 199 14.21 -34.03 -0.27
CA PHE A 199 15.40 -33.58 -0.98
C PHE A 199 16.68 -33.70 -0.13
N ASP A 200 16.62 -33.29 1.14
CA ASP A 200 17.73 -33.38 2.10
C ASP A 200 18.27 -34.81 2.25
N MET A 201 17.38 -35.81 2.22
CA MET A 201 17.74 -37.21 2.36
C MET A 201 18.38 -37.74 1.07
N LYS A 202 17.92 -37.29 -0.10
CA LYS A 202 18.58 -37.60 -1.39
C LYS A 202 19.99 -37.02 -1.43
N GLU A 203 20.16 -35.75 -1.03
CA GLU A 203 21.49 -35.12 -0.94
C GLU A 203 22.39 -35.87 0.04
N TYR A 204 21.87 -36.22 1.22
CA TYR A 204 22.61 -36.97 2.23
C TYR A 204 23.14 -38.31 1.71
N LEU A 205 22.31 -39.07 1.01
CA LEU A 205 22.68 -40.39 0.51
C LEU A 205 23.86 -40.31 -0.49
N VAL A 206 23.96 -39.23 -1.25
CA VAL A 206 24.99 -39.06 -2.29
C VAL A 206 26.21 -38.28 -1.79
N TYR A 207 26.00 -37.18 -1.07
CA TYR A 207 27.06 -36.23 -0.68
C TYR A 207 27.38 -36.24 0.83
N GLY A 208 26.59 -36.94 1.64
CA GLY A 208 26.70 -36.95 3.09
C GLY A 208 26.02 -35.72 3.72
N HIS A 209 26.12 -35.57 5.04
CA HIS A 209 25.55 -34.40 5.70
C HIS A 209 26.29 -33.11 5.31
N ARG A 210 25.58 -31.98 5.42
CA ARG A 210 26.20 -30.66 5.30
C ARG A 210 27.24 -30.46 6.40
N VAL A 211 28.35 -29.79 6.06
CA VAL A 211 29.43 -29.45 7.00
C VAL A 211 28.85 -28.69 8.19
N SER A 212 27.95 -27.73 7.95
CA SER A 212 27.28 -26.93 8.97
C SER A 212 26.51 -27.77 9.98
N LYS A 213 25.90 -28.88 9.56
CA LYS A 213 25.15 -29.80 10.45
C LYS A 213 26.07 -30.55 11.40
N ILE A 214 27.21 -31.05 10.89
CA ILE A 214 28.14 -31.86 11.67
C ILE A 214 29.08 -30.99 12.52
N PHE A 215 29.46 -29.83 12.02
CA PHE A 215 30.43 -28.93 12.62
C PHE A 215 29.81 -27.64 13.17
N PHE A 216 28.52 -27.63 13.51
CA PHE A 216 27.81 -26.43 14.01
C PHE A 216 28.50 -25.73 15.20
N ARG A 217 29.26 -26.48 16.03
CA ARG A 217 30.05 -25.94 17.16
C ARG A 217 31.39 -25.31 16.74
N TYR A 218 31.86 -25.57 15.53
CA TYR A 218 33.11 -25.06 14.97
C TYR A 218 32.79 -23.95 13.96
N ARG A 219 32.22 -22.83 14.44
CA ARG A 219 31.70 -21.75 13.58
C ARG A 219 32.72 -21.25 12.55
N SER A 220 33.95 -20.99 12.99
CA SER A 220 35.03 -20.54 12.10
C SER A 220 35.34 -21.55 10.98
N PHE A 221 35.28 -22.85 11.29
CA PHE A 221 35.47 -23.90 10.28
C PHE A 221 34.32 -23.90 9.28
N VAL A 222 33.07 -23.82 9.76
CA VAL A 222 31.88 -23.78 8.89
C VAL A 222 31.93 -22.56 7.96
N SER A 223 32.27 -21.37 8.48
CA SER A 223 32.43 -20.16 7.67
C SER A 223 33.52 -20.32 6.62
N CYS A 224 34.69 -20.85 7.00
CA CYS A 224 35.80 -21.07 6.08
C CYS A 224 35.43 -22.07 4.95
N MET A 225 34.70 -23.14 5.28
CA MET A 225 34.23 -24.10 4.28
C MET A 225 33.20 -23.46 3.34
N ALA A 226 32.27 -22.66 3.87
CA ALA A 226 31.29 -21.94 3.07
C ALA A 226 31.94 -20.96 2.07
N GLU A 227 32.94 -20.19 2.51
CA GLU A 227 33.73 -19.30 1.65
C GLU A 227 34.43 -20.06 0.50
N LYS A 228 34.83 -21.31 0.75
CA LYS A 228 35.48 -22.18 -0.23
C LYS A 228 34.49 -22.96 -1.10
N GLY A 229 33.17 -22.75 -0.95
CA GLY A 229 32.14 -23.50 -1.67
C GLY A 229 32.03 -24.98 -1.24
N ILE A 230 32.53 -25.31 -0.05
CA ILE A 230 32.47 -26.65 0.54
C ILE A 230 31.24 -26.71 1.44
N GLU A 231 30.23 -27.44 1.00
CA GLU A 231 28.92 -27.53 1.66
C GLU A 231 28.69 -28.90 2.31
N PHE A 232 29.18 -29.99 1.69
CA PHE A 232 28.92 -31.37 2.10
C PHE A 232 30.18 -32.10 2.56
N LEU A 233 30.01 -33.10 3.43
CA LEU A 233 31.15 -33.87 3.95
C LEU A 233 31.93 -34.64 2.88
N TYR A 234 31.29 -35.09 1.79
CA TYR A 234 32.00 -35.72 0.68
C TYR A 234 33.12 -34.83 0.11
N GLN A 235 32.90 -33.51 0.04
CA GLN A 235 33.89 -32.56 -0.49
C GLN A 235 35.11 -32.43 0.43
N LEU A 236 34.99 -32.78 1.71
CA LEU A 236 36.10 -32.75 2.66
C LEU A 236 37.05 -33.93 2.54
N GLU A 237 36.72 -34.97 1.76
CA GLU A 237 37.59 -36.14 1.58
C GLU A 237 38.88 -35.77 0.85
N ASN A 238 38.78 -34.83 -0.10
CA ASN A 238 39.92 -34.34 -0.89
C ASN A 238 40.38 -32.95 -0.42
N PHE A 239 39.90 -32.49 0.74
CA PHE A 239 40.25 -31.16 1.24
C PHE A 239 41.61 -31.19 1.90
N ASP A 240 42.51 -30.31 1.46
CA ASP A 240 43.80 -30.11 2.10
C ASP A 240 43.65 -29.27 3.38
N PHE A 241 43.66 -29.98 4.51
CA PHE A 241 43.55 -29.38 5.85
C PHE A 241 44.80 -28.61 6.28
N GLU A 242 45.95 -28.78 5.62
CA GLU A 242 47.15 -27.99 5.91
C GLU A 242 46.93 -26.52 5.52
N THR A 243 46.07 -26.26 4.53
CA THR A 243 45.67 -24.89 4.17
C THR A 243 44.92 -24.11 5.27
N LEU A 244 44.53 -24.79 6.36
CA LEU A 244 43.93 -24.15 7.54
C LEU A 244 44.98 -23.69 8.55
N GLU A 245 46.21 -24.18 8.48
CA GLU A 245 47.30 -23.72 9.34
C GLU A 245 47.63 -22.25 9.04
N GLY A 246 47.80 -21.46 10.09
CA GLY A 246 48.01 -20.00 9.97
C GLY A 246 46.74 -19.18 9.72
N LYS A 247 45.58 -19.79 9.42
CA LYS A 247 44.28 -19.10 9.29
C LYS A 247 43.43 -19.17 10.57
N ASN A 248 44.05 -18.89 11.72
CA ASN A 248 43.42 -18.95 13.06
C ASN A 248 42.95 -20.35 13.51
N PHE A 249 43.38 -21.43 12.86
CA PHE A 249 43.17 -22.79 13.36
C PHE A 249 44.45 -23.33 14.00
N THR A 250 44.33 -23.84 15.23
CA THR A 250 45.43 -24.54 15.90
C THR A 250 45.57 -25.97 15.35
N PRO A 251 46.78 -26.55 15.36
CA PRO A 251 46.98 -27.96 14.94
C PRO A 251 46.09 -28.94 15.72
N ILE A 252 45.82 -28.65 16.99
CA ILE A 252 44.91 -29.43 17.84
C ILE A 252 43.47 -29.39 17.31
N GLN A 253 42.98 -28.22 16.90
CA GLN A 253 41.64 -28.09 16.31
C GLN A 253 41.53 -28.81 14.97
N ILE A 254 42.56 -28.70 14.11
CA ILE A 254 42.60 -29.41 12.82
C ILE A 254 42.55 -30.93 13.05
N ASN A 255 43.34 -31.45 13.99
CA ASN A 255 43.32 -32.87 14.33
C ASN A 255 41.96 -33.33 14.89
N LYS A 256 41.29 -32.51 15.71
CA LYS A 256 39.92 -32.81 16.18
C LYS A 256 38.91 -32.87 15.03
N ILE A 257 39.01 -31.96 14.07
CA ILE A 257 38.15 -31.94 12.87
C ILE A 257 38.39 -33.20 12.04
N LYS A 258 39.65 -33.52 11.72
CA LYS A 258 40.03 -34.75 10.98
C LYS A 258 39.48 -36.01 11.67
N LYS A 259 39.70 -36.16 12.98
CA LYS A 259 39.17 -37.29 13.76
C LYS A 259 37.64 -37.40 13.66
N LYS A 260 36.93 -36.27 13.77
CA LYS A 260 35.46 -36.25 13.67
C LYS A 260 34.96 -36.66 12.29
N ILE A 261 35.67 -36.30 11.21
CA ILE A 261 35.35 -36.74 9.84
C ILE A 261 35.58 -38.25 9.71
N ILE A 262 36.69 -38.77 10.24
CA ILE A 262 36.99 -40.21 10.22
C ILE A 262 35.91 -41.00 10.96
N GLU A 263 35.53 -40.57 12.17
CA GLU A 263 34.45 -41.19 12.96
C GLU A 263 33.11 -41.15 12.22
N TYR A 264 32.81 -40.00 11.58
CA TYR A 264 31.61 -39.85 10.78
C TYR A 264 31.57 -40.85 9.61
N ASN A 265 32.66 -40.91 8.83
CA ASN A 265 32.75 -41.75 7.65
C ASN A 265 32.72 -43.24 8.02
N LYS A 266 33.39 -43.64 9.10
CA LYS A 266 33.34 -45.02 9.61
C LYS A 266 31.93 -45.52 9.89
N LEU A 267 31.05 -44.64 10.35
CA LEU A 267 29.67 -44.99 10.71
C LEU A 267 28.68 -44.87 9.56
N ARG A 268 29.00 -44.14 8.48
CA ARG A 268 27.99 -43.76 7.48
C ARG A 268 28.41 -43.99 6.05
N LYS A 269 29.69 -44.04 5.73
CA LYS A 269 30.11 -44.34 4.36
C LYS A 269 29.89 -45.84 4.07
N LYS A 270 29.44 -46.16 2.86
CA LYS A 270 29.29 -47.55 2.42
C LYS A 270 30.63 -48.22 2.23
#